data_AF-A0AAN4ZZX7-F1
#
_entry.id   AF-A0AAN4ZZX7-F1
#
_cell.length_a   1.000
_cell.length_b   1.000
_cell.length_c   1.000
_cell.angle_alpha   90.00
_cell.angle_beta   90.00
_cell.angle_gamma   90.00
#
_symmetry.space_group_name_H-M   'P 1'
#
loop_
_entity.id
_entity.type
_entity.pdbx_description
1 polymer ?
#
loop_
_entity_poly.entity_id
_entity_poly.type
_entity_poly.pdbx_seq_one_letter_code
_entity_poly.pdbx_strand_id
1 'polypeptide(L)'
;MPPGYQPGFKNEPPQGIVQQSRFTPETLLENLLAAEPRPTSEAPRDSRGLYGLVDHEGRLRYIGSTSSANETLYKRIHQRHRTGSENTSHYFSYLYNSGRMWRDRADAANKAGGDIAKRLRNAFIEDHGKAVWVVQDDEGIFALEAAVLKNAPARATAWNYQGTEPYEEPV
;
A
#
# COMPACT_ATOMS: atom_id res chain seq x y z
N MET A 1 0.90 -68.04 -34.99
CA MET A 1 1.57 -66.73 -34.88
C MET A 1 1.11 -65.85 -36.03
N PRO A 2 0.64 -64.64 -35.73
CA PRO A 2 1.27 -63.44 -36.26
C PRO A 2 1.61 -62.39 -35.16
N PRO A 3 2.42 -61.38 -35.48
CA PRO A 3 3.19 -60.56 -34.54
C PRO A 3 2.57 -59.18 -34.27
N GLY A 4 3.03 -58.54 -33.19
CA GLY A 4 3.12 -57.07 -33.13
C GLY A 4 2.24 -56.35 -32.09
N TYR A 5 2.54 -56.53 -30.80
CA TYR A 5 2.18 -55.54 -29.78
C TYR A 5 3.14 -54.34 -29.92
N GLN A 6 2.62 -53.16 -30.21
CA GLN A 6 3.36 -51.89 -30.05
C GLN A 6 2.84 -51.16 -28.80
N PRO A 7 3.71 -50.72 -27.89
CA PRO A 7 3.29 -49.99 -26.71
C PRO A 7 2.86 -48.57 -27.08
N GLY A 8 1.70 -48.16 -26.58
CA GLY A 8 1.15 -46.83 -26.76
C GLY A 8 2.11 -45.74 -26.27
N PHE A 9 2.29 -44.72 -27.10
CA PHE A 9 2.99 -43.49 -26.78
C PHE A 9 2.40 -42.87 -25.51
N LYS A 10 3.25 -42.64 -24.51
CA LYS A 10 2.92 -41.80 -23.36
C LYS A 10 2.74 -40.38 -23.90
N ASN A 11 1.50 -39.89 -23.87
CA ASN A 11 1.23 -38.47 -24.01
C ASN A 11 1.72 -37.78 -22.74
N GLU A 12 2.97 -37.32 -22.74
CA GLU A 12 3.39 -36.30 -21.78
C GLU A 12 2.65 -35.00 -22.15
N PRO A 13 1.98 -34.33 -21.19
CA PRO A 13 1.42 -33.02 -21.47
C PRO A 13 2.57 -32.05 -21.78
N PRO A 14 2.42 -31.12 -22.74
CA PRO A 14 3.44 -30.13 -22.99
C PRO A 14 3.64 -29.34 -21.70
N GLN A 15 4.89 -29.26 -21.25
CA GLN A 15 5.30 -28.35 -20.19
C GLN A 15 5.12 -26.92 -20.71
N GLY A 16 3.88 -26.44 -20.64
CA GLY A 16 3.59 -25.02 -20.68
C GLY A 16 4.31 -24.42 -19.49
N ILE A 17 5.41 -23.73 -19.77
CA ILE A 17 5.98 -22.77 -18.83
C ILE A 17 4.85 -21.78 -18.58
N VAL A 18 4.11 -21.98 -17.49
CA VAL A 18 3.34 -20.90 -16.88
C VAL A 18 4.41 -19.94 -16.41
N GLN A 19 4.79 -19.01 -17.28
CA GLN A 19 5.60 -17.87 -16.90
C GLN A 19 4.68 -17.03 -16.02
N GLN A 20 4.55 -17.43 -14.75
CA GLN A 20 4.08 -16.52 -13.70
C GLN A 20 4.93 -15.27 -13.90
N SER A 21 4.29 -14.19 -14.33
CA SER A 21 4.91 -12.90 -14.52
C SER A 21 5.30 -12.41 -13.13
N ARG A 22 6.36 -12.98 -12.58
CA ARG A 22 6.82 -12.67 -11.23
C ARG A 22 7.42 -11.29 -11.35
N PHE A 23 6.63 -10.28 -10.99
CA PHE A 23 7.07 -8.90 -11.02
C PHE A 23 8.44 -8.79 -10.34
N THR A 24 9.43 -8.21 -11.02
CA THR A 24 10.71 -7.89 -10.38
C THR A 24 10.54 -6.65 -9.51
N PRO A 25 11.42 -6.42 -8.51
CA PRO A 25 11.40 -5.20 -7.72
C PRO A 25 11.43 -3.92 -8.57
N GLU A 26 12.19 -3.93 -9.67
CA GLU A 26 12.29 -2.80 -10.61
C GLU A 26 10.96 -2.54 -11.30
N THR A 27 10.33 -3.58 -11.87
CA THR A 27 9.03 -3.43 -12.52
C THR A 27 7.92 -3.03 -11.53
N LEU A 28 7.97 -3.52 -10.29
CA LEU A 28 7.03 -3.08 -9.24
C LEU A 28 7.20 -1.60 -8.92
N LEU A 29 8.45 -1.14 -8.78
CA LEU A 29 8.74 0.26 -8.52
C LEU A 29 8.31 1.16 -9.69
N GLU A 30 8.62 0.77 -10.92
CA GLU A 30 8.19 1.48 -12.13
C GLU A 30 6.66 1.58 -12.19
N ASN A 31 5.95 0.48 -11.93
CA ASN A 31 4.49 0.47 -11.88
C ASN A 31 3.94 1.39 -10.79
N LEU A 32 4.52 1.40 -9.59
CA LEU A 32 4.11 2.30 -8.51
C LEU A 32 4.35 3.77 -8.87
N LEU A 33 5.47 4.09 -9.53
CA LEU A 33 5.83 5.45 -9.92
C LEU A 33 4.99 5.96 -11.10
N ALA A 34 4.59 5.08 -12.01
CA ALA A 34 3.81 5.41 -13.20
C ALA A 34 2.29 5.33 -12.97
N ALA A 35 1.84 4.65 -11.92
CA ALA A 35 0.42 4.48 -11.63
C ALA A 35 -0.28 5.82 -11.36
N GLU A 36 -1.49 5.96 -11.87
CA GLU A 36 -2.35 7.09 -11.58
C GLU A 36 -2.79 7.06 -10.10
N PRO A 37 -2.56 8.13 -9.32
CA PRO A 37 -3.03 8.21 -7.94
C PRO A 37 -4.55 8.22 -7.87
N ARG A 38 -5.11 7.34 -7.04
CA ARG A 38 -6.56 7.18 -6.87
C ARG A 38 -7.01 7.44 -5.43
N PRO A 39 -8.30 7.77 -5.20
CA PRO A 39 -8.85 7.86 -3.85
C PRO A 39 -8.59 6.61 -3.02
N THR A 40 -8.23 6.78 -1.76
CA THR A 40 -7.93 5.65 -0.86
C THR A 40 -9.10 4.67 -0.71
N SER A 41 -10.34 5.14 -0.84
CA SER A 41 -11.57 4.34 -0.76
C SER A 41 -11.73 3.34 -1.90
N GLU A 42 -11.03 3.52 -3.01
CA GLU A 42 -11.06 2.64 -4.19
C GLU A 42 -10.05 1.48 -4.09
N ALA A 43 -9.23 1.43 -3.04
CA ALA A 43 -8.28 0.35 -2.84
C ALA A 43 -9.01 -1.02 -2.79
N PRO A 44 -8.45 -2.09 -3.42
CA PRO A 44 -9.06 -3.41 -3.46
C PRO A 44 -9.34 -3.98 -2.07
N ARG A 45 -10.55 -4.51 -1.88
CA ARG A 45 -11.04 -4.99 -0.58
C ARG A 45 -10.61 -6.41 -0.25
N ASP A 46 -10.33 -7.20 -1.27
CA ASP A 46 -10.10 -8.64 -1.27
C ASP A 46 -8.74 -9.03 -1.89
N SER A 47 -7.86 -8.05 -2.12
CA SER A 47 -6.55 -8.28 -2.75
C SER A 47 -5.40 -7.81 -1.87
N ARG A 48 -4.27 -8.51 -2.01
CA ARG A 48 -2.96 -8.19 -1.45
C ARG A 48 -2.08 -7.52 -2.51
N GLY A 49 -1.05 -6.81 -2.07
CA GLY A 49 -0.15 -6.12 -2.98
C GLY A 49 0.81 -5.15 -2.32
N LEU A 50 1.58 -4.47 -3.18
CA LEU A 50 2.34 -3.29 -2.81
C LEU A 50 1.50 -2.05 -3.05
N TYR A 51 1.74 -1.02 -2.25
CA TYR A 51 1.05 0.25 -2.38
C TYR A 51 1.96 1.42 -2.07
N GLY A 52 1.56 2.57 -2.59
CA GLY A 52 2.16 3.86 -2.31
C GLY A 52 1.15 4.83 -1.72
N LEU A 53 1.57 5.68 -0.79
CA LEU A 53 0.77 6.81 -0.30
C LEU A 53 1.25 8.10 -0.95
N VAL A 54 0.30 8.85 -1.50
CA VAL A 54 0.53 10.11 -2.21
C VAL A 54 0.00 11.25 -1.35
N ASP A 55 0.85 12.22 -1.06
CA ASP A 55 0.50 13.37 -0.23
C ASP A 55 -0.43 14.37 -0.95
N HIS A 56 -0.81 15.42 -0.22
CA HIS A 56 -1.70 16.47 -0.72
C HIS A 56 -1.12 17.28 -1.88
N GLU A 57 0.20 17.21 -2.10
CA GLU A 57 0.89 17.84 -3.23
C GLU A 57 1.01 16.88 -4.44
N GLY A 58 0.39 15.70 -4.38
CA GLY A 58 0.41 14.72 -5.45
C GLY A 58 1.72 13.94 -5.55
N ARG A 59 2.56 13.92 -4.51
CA ARG A 59 3.85 13.24 -4.53
C ARG A 59 3.77 11.92 -3.77
N LEU A 60 4.30 10.85 -4.37
CA LEU A 60 4.49 9.57 -3.68
C LEU A 60 5.48 9.78 -2.52
N ARG A 61 5.17 9.28 -1.31
CA ARG A 61 5.98 9.49 -0.10
C ARG A 61 6.29 8.25 0.70
N TYR A 62 5.43 7.25 0.60
CA TYR A 62 5.54 6.01 1.34
C TYR A 62 5.30 4.85 0.39
N ILE A 63 6.08 3.78 0.54
CA ILE A 63 5.83 2.49 -0.09
C ILE A 63 5.65 1.45 1.02
N GLY A 64 4.63 0.61 0.90
CA GLY A 64 4.39 -0.49 1.83
C GLY A 64 3.79 -1.71 1.15
N SER A 65 3.64 -2.80 1.89
CA SER A 65 2.97 -4.01 1.41
C SER A 65 1.88 -4.52 2.36
N THR A 66 1.05 -5.43 1.87
CA THR A 66 0.14 -6.25 2.67
C THR A 66 0.81 -7.58 3.05
N SER A 67 1.90 -7.51 3.83
CA SER A 67 2.74 -8.67 4.18
C SER A 67 2.02 -9.75 4.98
N SER A 68 1.05 -9.38 5.83
CA SER A 68 0.21 -10.35 6.55
C SER A 68 -0.92 -10.89 5.66
N ALA A 69 -1.19 -12.19 5.76
CA ALA A 69 -2.24 -12.88 4.99
C ALA A 69 -3.67 -12.36 5.29
N ASN A 70 -3.89 -11.75 6.45
CA ASN A 70 -5.18 -11.17 6.84
C ASN A 70 -5.31 -9.66 6.54
N GLU A 71 -4.40 -9.13 5.74
CA GLU A 71 -4.40 -7.74 5.29
C GLU A 71 -4.78 -7.65 3.84
N THR A 72 -5.51 -6.59 3.50
CA THR A 72 -5.84 -6.23 2.12
C THR A 72 -5.41 -4.80 1.88
N LEU A 73 -5.30 -4.43 0.60
CA LEU A 73 -4.92 -3.07 0.20
C LEU A 73 -5.87 -2.04 0.83
N TYR A 74 -7.18 -2.29 0.80
CA TYR A 74 -8.17 -1.43 1.47
C TYR A 74 -7.94 -1.30 2.97
N LYS A 75 -7.68 -2.41 3.67
CA LYS A 75 -7.46 -2.40 5.13
C LYS A 75 -6.23 -1.57 5.51
N ARG A 76 -5.14 -1.72 4.75
CA ARG A 76 -3.90 -0.95 4.99
C ARG A 76 -4.06 0.51 4.60
N ILE A 77 -4.44 0.79 3.35
CA ILE A 77 -4.46 2.15 2.80
C ILE A 77 -5.59 2.98 3.43
N HIS A 78 -6.83 2.49 3.34
CA HIS A 78 -8.00 3.27 3.74
C HIS A 78 -8.27 3.17 5.24
N GLN A 79 -8.38 1.96 5.79
CA GLN A 79 -8.82 1.81 7.18
C GLN A 79 -7.74 2.22 8.18
N ARG A 80 -6.48 1.86 7.91
CA ARG A 80 -5.35 2.17 8.79
C ARG A 80 -4.74 3.52 8.50
N HIS A 81 -4.10 3.73 7.35
CA HIS A 81 -3.39 4.99 7.10
C HIS A 81 -4.34 6.19 7.14
N ARG A 82 -5.47 6.15 6.43
CA ARG A 82 -6.42 7.28 6.40
C ARG A 82 -7.28 7.39 7.66
N THR A 83 -8.09 6.38 8.00
CA THR A 83 -9.12 6.54 9.06
C THR A 83 -8.70 6.09 10.46
N GLY A 84 -7.48 5.56 10.58
CA GLY A 84 -6.97 4.92 11.77
C GLY A 84 -6.72 5.87 12.95
N SER A 85 -5.97 5.36 13.92
CA SER A 85 -5.43 6.18 15.01
C SER A 85 -4.16 6.90 14.56
N GLU A 86 -3.80 7.99 15.21
CA GLU A 86 -2.70 8.90 14.90
C GLU A 86 -1.35 8.34 15.38
N ASN A 87 -1.08 7.07 15.08
CA ASN A 87 0.18 6.41 15.42
C ASN A 87 1.14 6.41 14.22
N THR A 88 2.42 6.20 14.49
CA THR A 88 3.49 6.25 13.47
C THR A 88 3.35 5.20 12.36
N SER A 89 2.50 4.18 12.53
CA SER A 89 2.21 3.18 11.49
C SER A 89 1.06 3.58 10.57
N HIS A 90 0.34 4.65 10.86
CA HIS A 90 -0.82 5.16 10.11
C HIS A 90 -0.51 6.54 9.51
N TYR A 91 0.47 6.58 8.60
CA TYR A 91 1.06 7.81 8.06
C TYR A 91 0.10 8.97 7.77
N PHE A 92 -0.99 8.82 7.02
CA PHE A 92 -1.90 9.96 6.80
C PHE A 92 -2.50 10.49 8.10
N SER A 93 -2.98 9.60 8.98
CA SER A 93 -3.53 9.97 10.29
C SER A 93 -2.50 10.63 11.18
N TYR A 94 -1.24 10.19 11.13
CA TYR A 94 -0.16 10.70 11.95
C TYR A 94 0.39 12.03 11.43
N LEU A 95 0.73 12.10 10.15
CA LEU A 95 1.41 13.24 9.55
C LEU A 95 0.51 14.46 9.41
N TYR A 96 -0.79 14.28 9.21
CA TYR A 96 -1.75 15.38 9.20
C TYR A 96 -2.40 15.63 10.57
N ASN A 97 -1.88 15.04 11.65
CA ASN A 97 -2.33 15.34 12.99
C ASN A 97 -1.68 16.64 13.50
N SER A 98 -2.07 17.77 12.92
CA SER A 98 -1.46 19.08 13.21
C SER A 98 -2.49 20.21 13.14
N GLY A 99 -2.18 21.34 13.79
CA GLY A 99 -3.04 22.52 13.81
C GLY A 99 -4.50 22.22 14.20
N ARG A 100 -5.47 22.67 13.39
CA ARG A 100 -6.91 22.41 13.59
C ARG A 100 -7.31 20.94 13.43
N MET A 101 -6.46 20.13 12.81
CA MET A 101 -6.64 18.69 12.64
C MET A 101 -6.01 17.87 13.78
N TRP A 102 -5.32 18.53 14.71
CA TRP A 102 -4.64 17.88 15.82
C TRP A 102 -5.62 17.29 16.82
N ARG A 103 -5.30 16.07 17.27
CA ARG A 103 -6.01 15.35 18.32
C ARG A 103 -5.02 14.56 19.16
N ASP A 104 -5.23 14.54 20.46
CA ASP A 104 -4.83 13.45 21.35
C ASP A 104 -6.04 12.55 21.66
N ARG A 105 -5.89 11.24 21.45
CA ARG A 105 -6.94 10.27 21.75
C ARG A 105 -7.08 9.99 23.25
N ALA A 106 -6.00 10.16 24.02
CA ALA A 106 -5.99 9.95 25.45
C ALA A 106 -6.64 11.10 26.23
N ASP A 107 -6.76 12.28 25.61
CA ASP A 107 -7.44 13.44 26.19
C ASP A 107 -8.97 13.27 26.14
N ALA A 108 -9.50 12.62 27.19
CA ALA A 108 -10.93 12.46 27.37
C ALA A 108 -11.67 13.78 27.61
N ALA A 109 -11.00 14.80 28.16
CA ALA A 109 -11.60 16.09 28.47
C ALA A 109 -11.93 16.87 27.20
N ASN A 110 -11.12 16.73 26.15
CA ASN A 110 -11.33 17.34 24.84
C ASN A 110 -11.92 16.38 23.79
N LYS A 111 -12.67 15.35 24.20
CA LYS A 111 -13.19 14.34 23.27
C LYS A 111 -13.98 14.94 22.09
N ALA A 112 -14.86 15.91 22.36
CA ALA A 112 -15.69 16.52 21.32
C ALA A 112 -14.85 17.29 20.28
N GLY A 113 -13.87 18.08 20.74
CA GLY A 113 -12.94 18.80 19.87
C GLY A 113 -12.06 17.84 19.08
N GLY A 114 -11.50 16.82 19.73
CA GLY A 114 -10.70 15.79 19.08
C GLY A 114 -11.48 14.99 18.02
N ASP A 115 -12.77 14.73 18.23
CA ASP A 115 -13.61 14.08 17.23
C ASP A 115 -13.92 15.00 16.03
N ILE A 116 -14.04 16.31 16.24
CA ILE A 116 -14.12 17.31 15.14
C ILE A 116 -12.80 17.32 14.35
N ALA A 117 -11.66 17.42 15.04
CA ALA A 117 -10.34 17.47 14.43
C ALA A 117 -10.08 16.23 13.56
N LYS A 118 -10.42 15.04 14.07
CA LYS A 118 -10.32 13.79 13.32
C LYS A 118 -11.23 13.77 12.08
N ARG A 119 -12.47 14.29 12.17
CA ARG A 119 -13.37 14.37 11.00
C ARG A 119 -12.82 15.33 9.95
N LEU A 120 -12.32 16.49 10.36
CA LEU A 120 -11.68 17.46 9.48
C LEU A 120 -10.49 16.83 8.75
N ARG A 121 -9.60 16.15 9.49
CA ARG A 121 -8.46 15.45 8.91
C ARG A 121 -8.87 14.38 7.91
N ASN A 122 -9.88 13.58 8.25
CA ASN A 122 -10.36 12.52 7.36
C ASN A 122 -10.99 13.06 6.07
N ALA A 123 -11.61 14.24 6.12
CA ALA A 123 -12.14 14.95 4.95
C ALA A 123 -10.98 15.52 4.10
N PHE A 124 -10.01 16.18 4.73
CA PHE A 124 -8.81 16.66 4.02
C PHE A 124 -8.08 15.53 3.28
N ILE A 125 -7.86 14.39 3.95
CA ILE A 125 -7.21 13.23 3.32
C ILE A 125 -8.07 12.61 2.22
N GLU A 126 -9.40 12.69 2.29
CA GLU A 126 -10.30 12.21 1.23
C GLU A 126 -10.11 13.00 -0.07
N ASP A 127 -10.08 14.31 0.08
CA ASP A 127 -10.00 15.24 -1.04
C ASP A 127 -8.60 15.23 -1.66
N HIS A 128 -7.56 15.29 -0.83
CA HIS A 128 -6.19 15.53 -1.25
C HIS A 128 -5.28 14.30 -1.20
N GLY A 129 -5.49 13.40 -0.25
CA GLY A 129 -4.67 12.19 -0.11
C GLY A 129 -5.06 11.11 -1.12
N LYS A 130 -4.08 10.59 -1.85
CA LYS A 130 -4.29 9.52 -2.84
C LYS A 130 -3.40 8.31 -2.56
N ALA A 131 -3.64 7.22 -3.27
CA ALA A 131 -2.81 6.04 -3.22
C ALA A 131 -2.62 5.43 -4.60
N VAL A 132 -1.52 4.71 -4.76
CA VAL A 132 -1.22 3.85 -5.90
C VAL A 132 -1.04 2.43 -5.40
N TRP A 133 -1.30 1.42 -6.23
CA TRP A 133 -1.13 0.03 -5.82
C TRP A 133 -0.91 -0.90 -6.99
N VAL A 134 -0.21 -2.00 -6.71
CA VAL A 134 -0.02 -3.15 -7.60
C VAL A 134 -0.51 -4.37 -6.86
N VAL A 135 -1.54 -5.05 -7.41
CA VAL A 135 -2.05 -6.30 -6.85
C VAL A 135 -1.03 -7.40 -7.07
N GLN A 136 -0.59 -8.02 -5.98
CA GLN A 136 0.33 -9.14 -5.99
C GLN A 136 0.14 -9.96 -4.71
N ASP A 137 -0.10 -11.26 -4.88
CA ASP A 137 -0.33 -12.22 -3.79
C ASP A 137 0.81 -13.24 -3.72
N ASP A 138 2.05 -12.74 -3.75
CA ASP A 138 3.26 -13.56 -3.58
C ASP A 138 3.55 -13.73 -2.07
N GLU A 139 3.82 -14.96 -1.62
CA GLU A 139 4.23 -15.23 -0.24
C GLU A 139 5.51 -14.49 0.16
N GLY A 140 6.34 -14.09 -0.82
CA GLY A 140 7.55 -13.29 -0.68
C GLY A 140 7.35 -11.76 -0.74
N ILE A 141 6.13 -11.25 -0.61
CA ILE A 141 5.83 -9.80 -0.75
C ILE A 141 6.68 -8.90 0.18
N PHE A 142 7.07 -9.41 1.36
CA PHE A 142 7.94 -8.69 2.28
C PHE A 142 9.37 -8.50 1.73
N ALA A 143 9.92 -9.55 1.12
CA ALA A 143 11.23 -9.46 0.48
C ALA A 143 11.19 -8.55 -0.75
N LEU A 144 10.08 -8.58 -1.50
CA LEU A 144 9.85 -7.67 -2.63
C LEU A 144 9.76 -6.22 -2.17
N GLU A 145 9.02 -5.91 -1.10
CA GLU A 145 8.96 -4.56 -0.52
C GLU A 145 10.36 -4.04 -0.17
N ALA A 146 11.16 -4.84 0.55
CA ALA A 146 12.52 -4.44 0.93
C ALA A 146 13.40 -4.15 -0.30
N ALA A 147 13.29 -4.97 -1.36
CA ALA A 147 14.03 -4.76 -2.59
C ALA A 147 13.54 -3.52 -3.36
N VAL A 148 12.23 -3.29 -3.43
CA VAL A 148 11.64 -2.09 -4.04
C VAL A 148 12.12 -0.84 -3.32
N LEU A 149 12.07 -0.84 -1.99
CA LEU A 149 12.50 0.29 -1.17
C LEU A 149 13.98 0.63 -1.36
N LYS A 150 14.84 -0.38 -1.52
CA LYS A 150 16.27 -0.18 -1.81
C LYS A 150 16.51 0.56 -3.13
N ASN A 151 15.65 0.32 -4.12
CA ASN A 151 15.75 0.90 -5.46
C ASN A 151 14.96 2.22 -5.59
N ALA A 152 14.06 2.51 -4.64
CA ALA A 152 13.18 3.66 -4.72
C ALA A 152 13.93 4.98 -4.51
N PRO A 153 13.60 6.03 -5.29
CA PRO A 153 14.20 7.34 -5.08
C PRO A 153 13.76 7.91 -3.72
N ALA A 154 14.64 8.63 -3.03
CA ALA A 154 14.37 9.15 -1.68
C ALA A 154 13.05 9.96 -1.59
N ARG A 155 12.68 10.67 -2.66
CA ARG A 155 11.42 11.43 -2.73
C ARG A 155 10.16 10.56 -2.55
N ALA A 156 10.22 9.29 -2.98
CA ALA A 156 9.12 8.31 -2.94
C ALA A 156 9.04 7.54 -1.62
N THR A 157 10.07 7.66 -0.78
CA THR A 157 10.22 6.93 0.49
C THR A 157 10.49 7.86 1.67
N ALA A 158 10.18 9.15 1.51
CA ALA A 158 10.39 10.17 2.52
C ALA A 158 9.75 9.81 3.88
N TRP A 159 8.61 9.12 3.87
CA TRP A 159 7.91 8.68 5.08
C TRP A 159 8.36 7.29 5.59
N ASN A 160 9.14 6.51 4.82
CA ASN A 160 9.54 5.14 5.20
C ASN A 160 10.65 5.08 6.26
N TYR A 161 11.56 6.05 6.26
CA TYR A 161 12.85 5.94 6.95
C TYR A 161 13.10 6.98 8.04
N GLN A 162 12.20 7.96 8.17
CA GLN A 162 12.35 9.03 9.16
C GLN A 162 11.16 9.01 10.12
N GLY A 163 11.44 9.28 11.39
CA GLY A 163 10.46 9.79 12.35
C GLY A 163 9.97 11.14 11.82
N THR A 164 9.10 11.05 10.81
CA THR A 164 8.71 12.18 9.99
C THR A 164 7.85 13.04 10.89
N GLU A 165 8.33 14.24 11.22
CA GLU A 165 7.56 15.18 12.02
C GLU A 165 6.20 15.40 11.33
N PRO A 166 5.10 15.50 12.11
CA PRO A 166 3.82 15.90 11.54
C PRO A 166 4.00 17.16 10.67
N TYR A 167 3.29 17.21 9.56
CA TYR A 167 3.27 18.41 8.73
C TYR A 167 2.81 19.61 9.55
N GLU A 168 3.32 20.79 9.21
CA GLU A 168 2.57 22.01 9.51
C GLU A 168 1.17 21.90 8.91
N GLU A 169 0.21 22.62 9.50
CA GLU A 169 -1.16 22.54 9.00
C GLU A 169 -1.19 22.99 7.53
N PRO A 170 -1.65 22.14 6.58
CA PRO A 170 -1.74 22.51 5.18
C PRO A 170 -2.74 23.67 5.00
N VAL A 171 -2.34 24.67 4.21
CA VAL A 171 -3.12 25.88 3.88
C VAL A 171 -3.95 25.74 2.61
#